data_AF-A0A352JQC5-F1
#
_entry.id   AF-A0A352JQC5-F1
#
_cell.length_a   1.000
_cell.length_b   1.000
_cell.length_c   1.000
_cell.angle_alpha   90.00
_cell.angle_beta   90.00
_cell.angle_gamma   90.00
#
_symmetry.space_group_name_H-M   'P 1'
#
loop_
_entity.id
_entity.type
_entity.pdbx_description
1 polymer ?
#
loop_
_entity_poly.entity_id
_entity_poly.type
_entity_poly.pdbx_seq_one_letter_code
_entity_poly.pdbx_strand_id
1 'polypeptide(L)'
;MRVGMRVLMILLLPVLVFGAESSRRVVLDQANIGQAPLQNTISTTGQTGFSYHLAGVDITDKASSLSNYQEVSAITDNPEEYGETGEDGLPNLPVIS
;
A
#
# COMPACT_ATOMS: atom_id res chain seq x y z
N MET A 1 32.65 30.65 6.71
CA MET A 1 32.60 29.51 5.75
C MET A 1 32.53 28.12 6.40
N ARG A 2 33.30 27.81 7.46
CA ARG A 2 33.32 26.46 8.06
C ARG A 2 32.04 26.02 8.81
N VAL A 3 31.25 26.97 9.31
CA VAL A 3 30.00 26.66 10.05
C VAL A 3 28.86 26.29 9.10
N GLY A 4 28.69 27.01 7.99
CA GLY A 4 27.65 26.71 7.00
C GLY A 4 27.77 25.32 6.37
N MET A 5 29.01 24.85 6.18
CA MET A 5 29.28 23.51 5.66
C MET A 5 28.92 22.39 6.64
N ARG A 6 29.03 22.65 7.96
CA ARG A 6 28.62 21.70 9.01
C ARG A 6 27.10 21.63 9.15
N VAL A 7 26.41 22.76 9.00
CA VAL A 7 24.93 22.81 9.01
C VAL A 7 24.37 22.07 7.80
N LEU A 8 24.97 22.24 6.62
CA LEU A 8 24.57 21.52 5.39
C LEU A 8 24.72 20.00 5.55
N MET A 9 25.81 19.52 6.15
CA MET A 9 26.00 18.08 6.38
C MET A 9 25.01 17.49 7.38
N ILE A 10 24.63 18.24 8.42
CA ILE A 10 23.59 17.80 9.37
C ILE A 10 22.22 17.73 8.70
N LEU A 11 21.93 18.64 7.76
CA LEU A 11 20.65 18.66 7.05
C LEU A 11 20.52 17.57 5.97
N LEU A 12 21.65 17.08 5.44
CA LEU A 12 21.69 16.01 4.44
C LEU A 12 21.74 14.61 5.06
N LEU A 13 22.14 14.50 6.33
CA LEU A 13 22.20 13.22 7.08
C LEU A 13 20.85 12.49 7.18
N PRO A 14 19.70 13.16 7.43
CA PRO A 14 18.40 12.50 7.47
C PRO A 14 18.05 11.84 6.14
N VAL A 15 18.34 12.50 5.01
CA VAL A 15 18.03 11.98 3.66
C VAL A 15 18.86 10.75 3.30
N LEU A 16 20.07 10.62 3.88
CA LEU A 16 20.95 9.47 3.64
C LEU A 16 20.64 8.28 4.56
N VAL A 17 20.13 8.53 5.77
CA VAL A 17 19.81 7.49 6.77
C VAL A 17 18.41 6.92 6.54
N PHE A 18 17.46 7.76 6.13
CA PHE A 18 16.15 7.31 5.65
C PHE A 18 16.25 7.12 4.14
N GLY A 19 16.77 5.96 3.73
CA GLY A 19 16.73 5.56 2.33
C GLY A 19 15.32 5.78 1.79
N ALA A 20 15.21 6.49 0.67
CA ALA A 20 13.92 6.80 0.08
C ALA A 20 13.18 5.48 -0.22
N GLU A 21 12.13 5.19 0.53
CA GLU A 21 11.21 4.12 0.17
C GLU A 21 10.61 4.49 -1.19
N SER A 22 10.96 3.73 -2.21
CA SER A 22 10.41 3.89 -3.55
C SER A 22 8.97 3.39 -3.50
N SER A 23 8.03 4.32 -3.60
CA SER A 23 6.60 4.04 -3.67
C SER A 23 6.07 4.37 -5.06
N ARG A 24 5.33 3.44 -5.63
CA ARG A 24 4.69 3.56 -6.95
C ARG A 24 3.20 3.29 -6.82
N ARG A 25 2.39 4.23 -7.28
CA ARG A 25 0.95 4.09 -7.41
C ARG A 25 0.57 3.54 -8.78
N VAL A 26 -0.26 2.49 -8.82
CA VAL A 26 -0.86 1.93 -10.05
C VAL A 26 -2.37 2.11 -9.95
N VAL A 27 -2.90 3.03 -10.76
CA VAL A 27 -4.34 3.29 -10.83
C VAL A 27 -4.94 2.45 -11.94
N LEU A 28 -5.93 1.63 -11.60
CA LEU A 28 -6.69 0.80 -12.53
C LEU A 28 -7.96 1.53 -13.00
N ASP A 29 -8.68 2.14 -12.07
CA ASP A 29 -9.88 2.91 -12.36
C ASP A 29 -10.13 3.97 -11.28
N GLN A 30 -10.02 5.25 -11.65
CA GLN A 30 -10.23 6.35 -10.70
C GLN A 30 -11.67 6.46 -10.21
N ALA A 31 -12.65 5.96 -10.96
CA ALA A 31 -14.05 6.05 -10.56
C ALA A 31 -14.39 5.17 -9.35
N ASN A 32 -13.55 4.17 -9.05
CA ASN A 32 -13.71 3.28 -7.91
C ASN A 32 -13.08 3.85 -6.63
N ILE A 33 -12.38 4.99 -6.69
CA ILE A 33 -11.83 5.65 -5.48
C ILE A 33 -13.00 6.16 -4.63
N GLY A 34 -13.06 5.76 -3.37
CA GLY A 34 -14.15 6.10 -2.44
C GLY A 34 -15.42 5.28 -2.60
N GLN A 35 -15.42 4.26 -3.46
CA GLN A 35 -16.47 3.24 -3.46
C GLN A 35 -16.17 2.16 -2.42
N ALA A 36 -17.22 1.58 -1.85
CA ALA A 36 -17.07 0.41 -1.01
C ALA A 36 -16.47 -0.74 -1.85
N PRO A 37 -15.37 -1.36 -1.41
CA PRO A 37 -14.65 -2.33 -2.22
C PRO A 37 -15.44 -3.62 -2.44
N LEU A 38 -16.35 -3.98 -1.54
CA LEU A 38 -17.31 -5.07 -1.75
C LEU A 38 -18.75 -4.58 -1.62
N GLN A 39 -19.56 -4.78 -2.66
CA GLN A 39 -20.98 -4.45 -2.64
C GLN A 39 -21.83 -5.68 -2.92
N ASN A 40 -22.83 -5.95 -2.08
CA ASN A 40 -23.81 -7.00 -2.32
C ASN A 40 -24.77 -6.57 -3.44
N THR A 41 -24.78 -7.32 -4.54
CA THR A 41 -25.64 -7.03 -5.70
C THR A 41 -26.90 -7.88 -5.74
N ILE A 42 -26.83 -9.10 -5.21
CA ILE A 42 -27.93 -10.08 -5.24
C ILE A 42 -27.94 -10.80 -3.91
N SER A 43 -29.08 -10.81 -3.22
CA SER A 43 -29.27 -11.63 -2.02
C SER A 43 -30.57 -12.39 -2.12
N THR A 44 -30.47 -13.69 -2.31
CA THR A 44 -31.60 -14.63 -2.35
C THR A 44 -31.33 -15.78 -1.38
N THR A 45 -32.33 -16.61 -1.12
CA THR A 45 -32.21 -17.78 -0.23
C THR A 45 -31.19 -18.82 -0.70
N GLY A 46 -30.80 -18.81 -1.98
CA GLY A 46 -29.84 -19.79 -2.56
C GLY A 46 -28.59 -19.17 -3.16
N GLN A 47 -28.48 -17.84 -3.22
CA GLN A 47 -27.36 -17.16 -3.88
C GLN A 47 -27.13 -15.78 -3.27
N THR A 48 -25.85 -15.49 -2.99
CA THR A 48 -25.37 -14.13 -2.73
C THR A 48 -24.37 -13.74 -3.82
N GLY A 49 -24.62 -12.63 -4.50
CA GLY A 49 -23.73 -12.05 -5.50
C GLY A 49 -23.04 -10.80 -4.95
N PHE A 50 -21.76 -10.66 -5.26
CA PHE A 50 -20.96 -9.51 -4.86
C PHE A 50 -20.31 -8.87 -6.09
N SER A 51 -20.23 -7.55 -6.09
CA SER A 51 -19.36 -6.78 -6.98
C SER A 51 -18.16 -6.31 -6.20
N TYR A 52 -16.97 -6.55 -6.76
CA TYR A 52 -15.71 -6.09 -6.22
C TYR A 52 -15.21 -4.88 -7.01
N HIS A 53 -14.87 -3.81 -6.31
CA HIS A 53 -14.35 -2.58 -6.87
C HIS A 53 -12.93 -2.34 -6.35
N LEU A 54 -12.00 -2.08 -7.26
CA LEU A 54 -10.63 -1.75 -6.92
C LEU A 54 -10.19 -0.57 -7.77
N ALA A 55 -9.82 0.53 -7.10
CA ALA A 55 -9.31 1.70 -7.80
C ALA A 55 -7.88 1.52 -8.31
N GLY A 56 -7.10 0.69 -7.62
CA GLY A 56 -5.70 0.42 -7.93
C GLY A 56 -4.94 0.00 -6.69
N VAL A 57 -3.62 0.01 -6.78
CA VAL A 57 -2.72 -0.38 -5.68
C VAL A 57 -1.56 0.58 -5.53
N ASP A 58 -1.12 0.79 -4.29
CA ASP A 58 0.16 1.38 -3.96
C ASP A 58 1.18 0.26 -3.71
N ILE A 59 2.33 0.37 -4.36
CA ILE A 59 3.42 -0.60 -4.27
C ILE A 59 4.59 0.09 -3.58
N THR A 60 5.05 -0.45 -2.46
CA THR A 60 6.16 0.10 -1.69
C THR A 60 7.28 -0.93 -1.58
N ASP A 61 8.49 -0.54 -1.97
CA ASP A 61 9.66 -1.41 -1.82
C ASP A 61 10.07 -1.47 -0.34
N LYS A 62 10.08 -2.68 0.25
CA LYS A 62 10.47 -2.95 1.64
C LYS A 62 11.73 -3.81 1.70
N ALA A 63 12.60 -3.50 2.65
CA ALA A 63 13.78 -4.29 2.96
C ALA A 63 13.57 -5.04 4.28
N SER A 64 13.73 -6.37 4.27
CA SER A 64 13.79 -7.21 5.47
C SER A 64 15.21 -7.76 5.66
N SER A 65 15.47 -8.36 6.82
CA SER A 65 16.74 -9.02 7.16
C SER A 65 17.10 -10.16 6.20
N LEU A 66 16.10 -10.74 5.51
CA LEU A 66 16.23 -11.89 4.62
C LEU A 66 16.20 -11.54 3.14
N SER A 67 15.44 -10.52 2.73
CA SER A 67 15.30 -10.11 1.33
C SER A 67 14.62 -8.74 1.18
N ASN A 68 14.75 -8.16 0.00
CA ASN A 68 13.89 -7.05 -0.43
C ASN A 68 12.61 -7.64 -1.05
N TYR A 69 11.46 -7.07 -0.71
CA TYR A 69 10.16 -7.44 -1.25
C TYR A 69 9.31 -6.19 -1.52
N GLN A 70 8.19 -6.38 -2.23
CA GLN A 70 7.25 -5.31 -2.50
C GLN A 70 6.00 -5.54 -1.66
N GLU A 71 5.64 -4.54 -0.88
CA GLU A 71 4.38 -4.46 -0.17
C GLU A 71 3.34 -3.83 -1.11
N VAL A 72 2.15 -4.43 -1.16
CA VAL A 72 1.05 -3.95 -2.00
C VAL A 72 -0.11 -3.58 -1.10
N SER A 73 -0.62 -2.37 -1.23
CA SER A 73 -1.83 -1.91 -0.54
C SER A 73 -2.87 -1.42 -1.55
N ALA A 74 -4.15 -1.65 -1.25
CA ALA A 74 -5.23 -1.17 -2.12
C ALA A 74 -5.38 0.35 -2.00
N ILE A 75 -5.64 1.03 -3.13
CA ILE A 75 -6.06 2.44 -3.12
C ILE A 75 -7.54 2.45 -2.76
N THR A 76 -7.85 2.76 -1.51
CA THR A 76 -9.20 2.80 -0.97
C THR A 76 -9.31 3.87 0.12
N ASP A 77 -10.52 4.35 0.37
CA ASP A 77 -10.81 5.23 1.51
C ASP A 77 -11.12 4.43 2.80
N ASN A 78 -11.36 3.13 2.68
CA ASN A 78 -11.59 2.19 3.79
C ASN A 78 -10.48 1.12 3.85
N PRO A 79 -9.25 1.48 4.24
CA PRO A 79 -8.13 0.55 4.30
C PRO A 79 -8.35 -0.59 5.31
N GLU A 80 -9.18 -0.40 6.33
CA GLU A 80 -9.51 -1.39 7.36
C GLU A 80 -10.31 -2.59 6.85
N GLU A 81 -10.94 -2.49 5.68
CA GLU A 81 -11.63 -3.62 5.03
C GLU A 81 -10.65 -4.62 4.39
N TYR A 82 -9.38 -4.21 4.23
CA TYR A 82 -8.32 -5.05 3.73
C TYR A 82 -7.47 -5.57 4.90
N GLY A 83 -7.51 -6.88 5.11
CA GLY A 83 -6.63 -7.59 6.03
C GLY A 83 -5.24 -7.83 5.44
N GLU A 84 -4.30 -8.06 6.33
CA GLU A 84 -2.96 -8.54 5.99
C GLU A 84 -2.98 -10.08 5.84
N THR A 85 -2.34 -10.60 4.79
CA THR A 85 -2.15 -12.04 4.62
C THR A 85 -0.76 -12.52 5.00
N GLY A 86 0.06 -11.64 5.59
CA GLY A 86 1.49 -11.86 5.79
C GLY A 86 1.79 -13.06 6.69
N GLU A 87 2.22 -14.17 6.07
CA GLU A 87 3.08 -15.14 6.75
C GLU A 87 4.54 -14.65 6.69
N ASP A 88 5.32 -14.94 7.73
CA ASP A 88 6.73 -14.53 7.80
C ASP A 88 7.51 -15.02 6.57
N GLY A 89 8.03 -14.07 5.78
CA GLY A 89 8.82 -14.35 4.59
C GLY A 89 8.04 -14.41 3.27
N LEU A 90 6.71 -14.22 3.28
CA LEU A 90 5.89 -14.07 2.08
C LEU A 90 5.50 -12.61 1.81
N PRO A 91 5.23 -12.23 0.55
CA PRO A 91 4.73 -10.89 0.22
C PRO A 91 3.38 -10.62 0.89
N ASN A 92 3.23 -9.45 1.51
CA ASN A 92 1.95 -9.02 2.04
C ASN A 92 1.04 -8.57 0.88
N LEU A 93 -0.16 -9.15 0.81
CA LEU A 93 -1.17 -8.82 -0.20
C LEU A 93 -2.43 -8.32 0.50
N PRO A 94 -3.11 -7.29 -0.05
CA PRO A 94 -4.32 -6.78 0.54
C PRO A 94 -5.47 -7.75 0.22
N VAL A 95 -6.11 -8.30 1.25
CA VAL A 95 -7.25 -9.22 1.08
C VAL A 95 -8.49 -8.68 1.77
N ILE A 96 -9.59 -8.64 1.02
CA ILE A 96 -10.89 -8.23 1.54
C ILE A 96 -11.56 -9.40 2.27
N SER A 97 -12.03 -9.16 3.49
CA SER A 97 -12.67 -10.17 4.36
C SER A 97 -14.18 -9.98 4.48
#